data_AF-A0A1B6ES45-F1
#
_entry.id   AF-A0A1B6ES45-F1
#
_cell.length_a   1.000
_cell.length_b   1.000
_cell.length_c   1.000
_cell.angle_alpha   90.00
_cell.angle_beta   90.00
_cell.angle_gamma   90.00
#
_symmetry.space_group_name_H-M   'P 1'
#
loop_
_entity.id
_entity.type
_entity.pdbx_description
1 polymer ?
#
loop_
_entity_poly.entity_id
_entity_poly.type
_entity_poly.pdbx_seq_one_letter_code
_entity_poly.pdbx_strand_id
1 'polypeptide(L)'
;VFSVVVSLTHGLEWNSLKVKYTALFDGFYSIPLTVNDIKGEYVYLEPHKEFPKANLYCYPNDPRVCPIYDGYGRICGLRVAYVKKDLAVRAKGNLPYSYNKPIFKEGTAYGMDFYYIDVLFIKPEELLANGGPAS
;
A
#
# COMPACT_ATOMS: atom_id res chain seq x y z
N VAL A 1 15.29 -13.25 9.79
CA VAL A 1 14.44 -13.60 8.62
C VAL A 1 13.04 -13.11 8.91
N PHE A 2 12.62 -11.98 8.35
CA PHE A 2 11.20 -11.59 8.38
C PHE A 2 10.59 -12.10 7.10
N SER A 3 9.88 -13.22 7.20
CA SER A 3 9.08 -13.77 6.12
C SER A 3 7.73 -13.05 6.15
N VAL A 4 7.38 -12.32 5.09
CA VAL A 4 5.98 -12.01 4.82
C VAL A 4 5.39 -13.27 4.20
N VAL A 5 4.60 -13.99 4.98
CA VAL A 5 3.83 -15.14 4.51
C VAL A 5 2.42 -14.65 4.19
N VAL A 6 2.10 -14.52 2.90
CA VAL A 6 0.71 -14.38 2.45
C VAL A 6 0.16 -15.80 2.33
N SER A 7 -0.39 -16.32 3.42
CA SER A 7 -1.02 -17.65 3.48
C SER A 7 -2.51 -17.53 3.21
N LEU A 8 -2.95 -18.00 2.04
CA LEU A 8 -4.35 -18.35 1.80
C LEU A 8 -4.57 -19.80 2.23
N THR A 9 -5.26 -20.04 3.35
CA THR A 9 -5.96 -21.32 3.59
C THR A 9 -7.24 -21.14 4.42
N HIS A 10 -8.37 -21.38 3.74
CA HIS A 10 -9.67 -21.92 4.17
C HIS A 10 -10.55 -21.22 5.23
N GLY A 11 -11.84 -21.07 4.87
CA GLY A 11 -12.97 -21.33 5.79
C GLY A 11 -14.03 -20.24 5.97
N LEU A 12 -13.76 -19.01 5.55
CA LEU A 12 -14.73 -17.89 5.56
C LEU A 12 -14.62 -17.19 4.21
N GLU A 13 -15.74 -16.95 3.53
CA GLU A 13 -15.76 -16.03 2.39
C GLU A 13 -15.35 -14.65 2.89
N TRP A 14 -14.11 -14.24 2.63
CA TRP A 14 -13.66 -12.89 2.88
C TRP A 14 -14.05 -12.04 1.67
N ASN A 15 -15.17 -11.33 1.76
CA ASN A 15 -15.65 -10.37 0.75
C ASN A 15 -14.80 -9.08 0.67
N SER A 16 -13.62 -9.06 1.27
CA SER A 16 -12.77 -7.86 1.38
C SER A 16 -11.31 -8.24 1.56
N LEU A 17 -10.39 -7.53 0.89
CA LEU A 17 -8.96 -7.62 1.17
C LEU A 17 -8.68 -7.06 2.58
N LYS A 18 -7.82 -7.70 3.38
CA LYS A 18 -7.54 -7.29 4.77
C LYS A 18 -6.05 -7.18 5.04
N VAL A 19 -5.65 -6.16 5.82
CA VAL A 19 -4.28 -6.01 6.35
C VAL A 19 -4.33 -6.07 7.87
N LYS A 20 -3.53 -6.98 8.44
CA LYS A 20 -3.37 -7.15 9.90
C LYS A 20 -2.33 -6.18 10.43
N TYR A 21 -2.61 -5.47 11.53
CA TYR A 21 -1.67 -4.48 12.08
C TYR A 21 -1.22 -4.69 13.55
N THR A 22 -1.66 -5.69 14.32
CA THR A 22 -1.05 -5.88 15.65
C THR A 22 -1.07 -7.32 16.18
N ALA A 23 -0.16 -7.59 17.12
CA ALA A 23 0.06 -8.88 17.78
C ALA A 23 -0.77 -9.06 19.06
N LEU A 24 -1.35 -7.99 19.62
CA LEU A 24 -2.07 -8.00 20.91
C LEU A 24 -3.60 -7.99 20.78
N PHE A 25 -4.12 -7.48 19.66
CA PHE A 25 -5.54 -7.44 19.34
C PHE A 25 -5.65 -7.79 17.85
N ASP A 26 -6.43 -8.79 17.44
CA ASP A 26 -6.55 -9.19 16.03
C ASP A 26 -7.27 -8.11 15.18
N GLY A 27 -6.61 -6.96 15.00
CA GLY A 27 -7.07 -5.82 14.23
C GLY A 27 -6.74 -6.02 12.76
N PHE A 28 -7.78 -6.16 11.96
CA PHE A 28 -7.71 -6.12 10.50
C PHE A 28 -8.36 -4.83 10.01
N TYR A 29 -7.65 -4.07 9.16
CA TYR A 29 -8.30 -3.04 8.35
C TYR A 29 -8.75 -3.69 7.04
N SER A 30 -10.04 -3.53 6.72
CA SER A 30 -10.54 -3.87 5.39
C SER A 30 -10.03 -2.84 4.41
N ILE A 31 -9.37 -3.32 3.35
CA ILE A 31 -9.05 -2.50 2.19
C ILE A 31 -10.28 -2.54 1.26
N PRO A 32 -10.88 -1.39 0.97
CA PRO A 32 -12.00 -1.31 0.03
C PRO A 32 -11.58 -1.80 -1.36
N LEU A 33 -12.45 -2.58 -2.01
CA LEU A 33 -12.15 -3.10 -3.35
C LEU A 33 -12.39 -2.03 -4.43
N THR A 34 -13.24 -1.05 -4.14
CA THR A 34 -13.46 0.11 -5.00
C THR A 34 -13.41 1.41 -4.20
N VAL A 35 -13.16 2.53 -4.89
CA VAL A 35 -13.22 3.88 -4.28
C VAL A 35 -14.60 4.21 -3.71
N ASN A 36 -15.67 3.64 -4.27
CA ASN A 36 -17.04 3.83 -3.78
C ASN A 36 -17.29 3.11 -2.44
N ASP A 37 -16.48 2.10 -2.13
CA ASP A 37 -16.56 1.35 -0.88
C ASP A 37 -15.79 2.02 0.27
N ILE A 38 -15.09 3.13 0.00
CA ILE A 38 -14.38 3.92 1.01
C ILE A 38 -15.41 4.70 1.85
N LYS A 39 -15.51 4.41 3.15
CA LYS A 39 -16.48 5.03 4.08
C LYS A 39 -15.80 6.00 5.05
N GLY A 40 -14.77 6.71 4.56
CA GLY A 40 -14.01 7.71 5.31
C GLY A 40 -12.77 7.19 6.04
N GLU A 41 -12.48 5.88 5.97
CA GLU A 41 -11.29 5.28 6.59
C GLU A 41 -10.01 5.57 5.80
N TYR A 42 -10.13 5.77 4.49
CA TYR A 42 -9.02 6.11 3.60
C TYR A 42 -9.27 7.47 2.95
N VAL A 43 -8.22 8.29 2.91
CA VAL A 43 -8.26 9.61 2.28
C VAL A 43 -7.45 9.60 1.00
N TYR A 44 -7.96 10.29 -0.02
CA TYR A 44 -7.21 10.51 -1.24
C TYR A 44 -5.91 11.25 -0.91
N LEU A 45 -4.80 10.75 -1.43
CA LEU A 45 -3.49 11.36 -1.26
C LEU A 45 -3.07 12.12 -2.53
N GLU A 46 -2.82 11.39 -3.61
CA GLU A 46 -2.32 11.93 -4.87
C GLU A 46 -2.50 10.93 -6.02
N PRO A 47 -2.41 11.36 -7.29
CA PRO A 47 -2.30 10.45 -8.43
C PRO A 47 -0.97 9.69 -8.39
N HIS A 48 -0.95 8.48 -8.92
CA HIS A 48 0.27 7.68 -8.95
C HIS A 48 1.29 8.26 -9.94
N LYS A 49 2.52 8.49 -9.47
CA LYS A 49 3.58 9.16 -10.26
C LYS A 49 3.87 8.48 -11.60
N GLU A 50 3.93 7.15 -11.62
CA GLU A 50 4.19 6.37 -12.85
C GLU A 50 2.92 5.99 -13.61
N PHE A 51 1.75 6.05 -12.97
CA PHE A 51 0.47 5.64 -13.55
C PHE A 51 -0.55 6.74 -13.30
N PRO A 52 -0.52 7.87 -14.03
CA PRO A 52 -1.28 9.07 -13.66
C PRO A 52 -2.81 8.89 -13.63
N LYS A 53 -3.33 7.82 -14.25
CA LYS A 53 -4.75 7.44 -14.20
C LYS A 53 -5.12 6.69 -12.92
N ALA A 54 -4.15 6.18 -12.17
CA ALA A 54 -4.33 5.51 -10.91
C ALA A 54 -4.18 6.50 -9.75
N ASN A 55 -4.92 6.27 -8.66
CA ASN A 55 -4.97 7.15 -7.50
C ASN A 55 -4.54 6.41 -6.24
N LEU A 56 -3.75 7.07 -5.40
CA LEU A 56 -3.39 6.57 -4.07
C LEU A 56 -4.35 7.09 -3.02
N TYR A 57 -4.78 6.20 -2.15
CA TYR A 57 -5.49 6.52 -0.92
C TYR A 57 -4.71 5.95 0.25
N CYS A 58 -4.63 6.67 1.36
CA CYS A 58 -3.93 6.23 2.56
C CYS A 58 -4.81 6.41 3.79
N TYR A 59 -4.50 5.72 4.86
CA TYR A 59 -5.13 6.02 6.14
C TYR A 59 -4.72 7.45 6.59
N PRO A 60 -5.61 8.23 7.21
CA PRO A 60 -5.29 9.58 7.65
C PRO A 60 -4.01 9.63 8.50
N ASN A 61 -3.05 10.44 8.07
CA ASN A 61 -1.75 10.62 8.73
C ASN A 61 -0.89 9.35 8.83
N ASP A 62 -1.15 8.31 8.03
CA ASP A 62 -0.31 7.10 7.97
C ASP A 62 -0.06 6.63 6.52
N PRO A 63 1.13 6.88 5.95
CA PRO A 63 1.47 6.51 4.59
C PRO A 63 2.00 5.07 4.46
N ARG A 64 2.03 4.26 5.54
CA ARG A 64 2.68 2.94 5.54
C ARG A 64 2.00 1.93 4.62
N VAL A 65 0.68 2.01 4.47
CA VAL A 65 -0.09 1.17 3.55
C VAL A 65 -1.10 2.04 2.83
N CYS A 66 -0.96 2.14 1.52
CA CYS A 66 -1.85 2.94 0.68
C CYS A 66 -2.39 2.10 -0.47
N PRO A 67 -3.70 1.78 -0.50
CA PRO A 67 -4.35 1.22 -1.68
C PRO A 67 -4.18 2.11 -2.91
N ILE A 68 -3.92 1.45 -4.04
CA ILE A 68 -3.84 2.06 -5.36
C ILE A 68 -5.09 1.62 -6.13
N TYR A 69 -5.85 2.58 -6.63
CA TYR A 69 -7.04 2.33 -7.44
C TYR A 69 -6.76 2.73 -8.88
N ASP A 70 -7.25 1.94 -9.82
CA ASP A 70 -7.17 2.22 -11.25
C ASP A 70 -8.07 3.41 -11.65
N GLY A 71 -8.03 3.80 -12.92
CA GLY A 71 -8.83 4.90 -13.46
C GLY A 71 -10.34 4.65 -13.45
N TYR A 72 -10.76 3.41 -13.18
CA TYR A 72 -12.15 3.01 -12.99
C TYR A 72 -12.52 2.88 -11.51
N GLY A 73 -11.60 3.20 -10.61
CA GLY A 73 -11.83 3.18 -9.17
C GLY A 73 -11.77 1.79 -8.54
N ARG A 74 -11.18 0.78 -9.20
CA ARG A 74 -11.01 -0.59 -8.67
C ARG A 74 -9.61 -0.76 -8.11
N ILE A 75 -9.46 -1.51 -7.02
CA ILE A 75 -8.15 -1.77 -6.44
C ILE A 75 -7.24 -2.50 -7.44
N CYS A 76 -6.08 -1.91 -7.69
CA CYS A 76 -5.10 -2.43 -8.65
C CYS A 76 -3.70 -2.60 -8.05
N GLY A 77 -3.50 -2.22 -6.79
CA GLY A 77 -2.26 -2.47 -6.08
C GLY A 77 -2.23 -1.91 -4.67
N LEU A 78 -1.08 -2.05 -4.04
CA LEU A 78 -0.76 -1.48 -2.74
C LEU A 78 0.61 -0.84 -2.77
N ARG A 79 0.72 0.36 -2.20
CA ARG A 79 1.99 0.93 -1.77
C ARG A 79 2.27 0.52 -0.34
N VAL A 80 3.47 -0.01 -0.10
CA VAL A 80 3.98 -0.31 1.24
C VAL A 80 5.17 0.59 1.52
N ALA A 81 5.07 1.40 2.56
CA ALA A 81 6.08 2.40 2.91
C ALA A 81 6.71 2.15 4.30
N TYR A 82 7.98 2.52 4.40
CA TYR A 82 8.81 2.46 5.58
C TYR A 82 9.25 3.88 5.95
N VAL A 83 8.65 4.44 7.00
CA VAL A 83 8.97 5.80 7.48
C VAL A 83 10.42 5.88 7.92
N LYS A 84 11.18 6.82 7.34
CA LYS A 84 12.63 6.94 7.59
C LYS A 84 12.96 7.19 9.06
N LYS A 85 12.11 7.94 9.77
CA LYS A 85 12.25 8.18 11.22
C LYS A 85 12.19 6.88 12.04
N ASP A 86 11.25 5.99 11.71
CA ASP A 86 11.10 4.69 12.39
C ASP A 86 12.31 3.79 12.13
N LEU A 87 12.83 3.83 10.90
CA LEU A 87 14.06 3.13 10.53
C LEU A 87 15.28 3.68 11.27
N ALA A 88 15.43 5.01 11.37
CA ALA A 88 16.56 5.65 12.05
C ALA A 88 16.58 5.34 13.56
N VAL A 89 15.40 5.35 14.21
CA VAL A 89 15.27 4.95 15.62
C VAL A 89 15.70 3.49 15.81
N ARG A 90 15.28 2.58 14.93
CA ARG A 90 15.67 1.17 14.98
C ARG A 90 17.14 0.96 14.58
N ALA A 91 17.67 1.76 13.66
CA ALA A 91 19.05 1.69 13.19
C ALA A 91 20.07 2.15 14.23
N LYS A 92 19.67 2.95 15.24
CA LYS A 92 20.49 3.15 16.45
C LYS A 92 20.81 1.82 17.16
N GLY A 93 20.01 0.78 16.92
CA GLY A 93 20.27 -0.62 17.31
C GLY A 93 21.03 -1.45 16.26
N ASN A 94 21.65 -0.84 15.25
CA ASN A 94 22.45 -1.47 14.19
C ASN A 94 21.63 -2.44 13.31
N LEU A 95 20.65 -1.91 12.56
CA LEU A 95 19.87 -2.73 11.61
C LEU A 95 20.80 -3.28 10.49
N PRO A 96 20.82 -4.59 10.22
CA PRO A 96 21.71 -5.19 9.22
C PRO A 96 21.19 -5.03 7.77
N TYR A 97 20.17 -4.20 7.54
CA TYR A 97 19.47 -4.10 6.26
C TYR A 97 19.57 -2.68 5.69
N SER A 98 19.86 -2.56 4.40
CA SER A 98 19.90 -1.30 3.67
C SER A 98 18.66 -1.14 2.79
N TYR A 99 18.00 0.01 2.92
CA TYR A 99 16.87 0.43 2.09
C TYR A 99 17.31 1.22 0.86
N ASN A 100 18.62 1.48 0.69
CA ASN A 100 19.20 2.03 -0.52
C ASN A 100 19.39 0.91 -1.56
N LYS A 101 18.28 0.41 -2.10
CA LYS A 101 18.24 -0.62 -3.15
C LYS A 101 17.32 -0.15 -4.28
N PRO A 102 17.56 -0.55 -5.54
CA PRO A 102 16.77 -0.09 -6.69
C PRO A 102 15.26 -0.35 -6.58
N ILE A 103 14.85 -1.32 -5.76
CA ILE A 103 13.44 -1.64 -5.52
C ILE A 103 12.71 -0.55 -4.73
N PHE A 104 13.42 0.18 -3.85
CA PHE A 104 12.83 1.20 -3.01
C PHE A 104 12.83 2.54 -3.73
N LYS A 105 11.64 3.15 -3.78
CA LYS A 105 11.44 4.53 -4.20
C LYS A 105 11.32 5.42 -2.98
N GLU A 106 11.47 6.72 -3.17
CA GLU A 106 11.33 7.72 -2.10
C GLU A 106 10.06 8.56 -2.27
N GLY A 107 9.38 8.82 -1.16
CA GLY A 107 8.18 9.62 -1.11
C GLY A 107 8.05 10.39 0.20
N THR A 108 7.17 11.39 0.16
CA THR A 108 6.85 12.23 1.31
C THR A 108 5.35 12.46 1.34
N ALA A 109 4.72 12.22 2.48
CA ALA A 109 3.30 12.47 2.72
C ALA A 109 3.08 12.72 4.21
N TYR A 110 2.10 13.57 4.54
CA TYR A 110 1.77 13.92 5.94
C TYR A 110 3.00 14.40 6.76
N GLY A 111 3.93 15.10 6.12
CA GLY A 111 5.18 15.57 6.74
C GLY A 111 6.18 14.46 7.11
N MET A 112 6.01 13.25 6.57
CA MET A 112 6.89 12.11 6.79
C MET A 112 7.58 11.69 5.50
N ASP A 113 8.90 11.55 5.57
CA ASP A 113 9.69 10.93 4.51
C ASP A 113 9.73 9.42 4.69
N PHE A 114 9.58 8.69 3.59
CA PHE A 114 9.57 7.24 3.59
C PHE A 114 10.21 6.63 2.34
N TYR A 115 10.72 5.42 2.49
CA TYR A 115 11.00 4.52 1.38
C TYR A 115 9.74 3.71 1.08
N TYR A 116 9.42 3.43 -0.18
CA TYR A 116 8.27 2.60 -0.51
C TYR A 116 8.52 1.68 -1.69
N ILE A 117 7.67 0.66 -1.78
CA ILE A 117 7.50 -0.20 -2.95
C ILE A 117 6.03 -0.18 -3.35
N ASP A 118 5.76 -0.31 -4.65
CA ASP A 118 4.41 -0.53 -5.15
C ASP A 118 4.29 -1.98 -5.60
N VAL A 119 3.25 -2.67 -5.12
CA VAL A 119 2.89 -4.02 -5.53
C VAL A 119 1.60 -3.92 -6.32
N LEU A 120 1.69 -4.08 -7.64
CA LEU A 120 0.53 -4.06 -8.52
C LEU A 120 -0.08 -5.46 -8.59
N PHE A 121 -1.41 -5.54 -8.54
CA PHE A 121 -2.19 -6.75 -8.78
C PHE A 121 -2.50 -6.94 -10.26
N ILE A 122 -2.04 -6.00 -11.07
CA ILE A 122 -2.29 -5.91 -12.49
C ILE A 122 -1.00 -5.62 -13.26
N LYS A 123 -1.03 -5.92 -14.54
CA LYS A 123 0.05 -5.58 -15.47
C LYS A 123 0.20 -4.06 -15.61
N PRO A 124 1.41 -3.50 -15.45
CA PRO A 124 1.67 -2.07 -15.61
C PRO A 124 1.15 -1.49 -16.93
N GLU A 125 1.29 -2.24 -18.03
CA GLU A 125 0.86 -1.81 -19.37
C GLU A 125 -0.65 -1.52 -19.46
N GLU A 126 -1.49 -2.22 -18.69
CA GLU A 126 -2.94 -2.01 -18.68
C GLU A 126 -3.31 -0.71 -17.95
N LEU A 127 -2.58 -0.36 -16.89
CA LEU A 127 -2.72 0.92 -16.20
C LEU A 127 -2.28 2.09 -17.08
N LEU A 128 -1.19 1.92 -17.83
CA LEU A 128 -0.67 2.97 -18.72
C LEU A 128 -1.60 3.24 -19.90
N ALA A 129 -2.09 2.19 -20.55
CA ALA A 129 -2.93 2.35 -21.75
C ALA A 129 -4.28 2.98 -21.40
N ASN A 130 -5.07 2.32 -20.56
CA ASN A 130 -6.49 2.65 -20.37
C ASN A 130 -6.82 3.03 -18.93
N GLY A 131 -5.84 3.06 -18.02
CA GLY A 131 -6.11 3.24 -16.60
C GLY A 131 -6.71 1.98 -15.97
N GLY A 132 -6.42 0.80 -16.51
CA GLY A 132 -6.98 -0.48 -16.09
C GLY A 132 -7.68 -1.23 -17.23
N PRO A 133 -8.06 -2.49 -17.01
CA PRO A 133 -8.67 -3.36 -18.01
C PRO A 133 -10.10 -2.94 -18.24
N ALA A 134 -10.56 -3.01 -19.49
CA ALA A 134 -11.98 -2.84 -19.80
C ALA A 134 -12.77 -3.93 -19.03
N SER A 135 -13.77 -3.48 -18.29
CA SER A 135 -14.80 -4.32 -17.65
C SER A 135 -15.58 -5.13 -18.68
#